data_AF-M1AJN2-F1
#
_entry.id   AF-M1AJN2-F1
#
_cell.length_a   1.000
_cell.length_b   1.000
_cell.length_c   1.000
_cell.angle_alpha   90.00
_cell.angle_beta   90.00
_cell.angle_gamma   90.00
#
_symmetry.space_group_name_H-M   'P 1'
#
loop_
_entity.id
_entity.type
_entity.pdbx_description
1 polymer ?
#
loop_
_entity_poly.entity_id
_entity_poly.type
_entity_poly.pdbx_seq_one_letter_code
_entity_poly.pdbx_strand_id
1 'polypeptide(L)'
;MASLETSQRISRQAPQLVTVLKEMKAGLDTVSLKVQALTAKVKADHFPTADGISYLETKHLLLLNYCQSLVYYLLRKAKGLSIEGHPVVRSLVEMRLFLEKIRPIDKKLQYQIQKLTRDSDTASEKSVISEKGTDTQKEDLLKYRPKPDMLVHKTSNTAEDGANVYRPPKFAPTSMGEEKMSKQERNELRREKERLRNAKQSPYMIDLLNDLEGRPEEVREVVGSESRELTNYMAKMKERAKREEEAFDRAPLTKLEKRK
;
A
#
# COMPACT_ATOMS: atom_id res chain seq x y z
N MET A 1 -19.32 31.81 -49.93
CA MET A 1 -19.79 30.71 -49.05
C MET A 1 -18.91 30.55 -47.80
N ALA A 2 -17.58 30.53 -47.90
CA ALA A 2 -16.68 30.43 -46.74
C ALA A 2 -16.84 31.53 -45.65
N SER A 3 -17.18 32.77 -46.03
CA SER A 3 -17.41 33.87 -45.07
C SER A 3 -18.71 33.75 -44.27
N LEU A 4 -19.72 33.07 -44.81
CA LEU A 4 -21.00 32.86 -44.13
C LEU A 4 -20.85 31.76 -43.07
N GLU A 5 -20.10 30.70 -43.40
CA GLU A 5 -19.78 29.60 -42.48
C GLU A 5 -18.89 30.05 -41.32
N THR A 6 -17.89 30.91 -41.56
CA THR A 6 -17.07 31.47 -40.48
C THR A 6 -17.89 32.37 -39.55
N SER A 7 -18.79 33.18 -40.10
CA SER A 7 -19.67 34.05 -39.30
C SER A 7 -20.65 33.26 -38.43
N GLN A 8 -21.21 32.15 -38.95
CA GLN A 8 -22.04 31.22 -38.17
C GLN A 8 -21.24 30.47 -37.08
N ARG A 9 -20.00 30.08 -37.35
CA ARG A 9 -19.11 29.46 -36.34
C ARG A 9 -18.77 30.42 -35.21
N ILE A 10 -18.45 31.67 -35.55
CA ILE A 10 -18.16 32.74 -34.58
C ILE A 10 -19.40 32.99 -33.70
N SER A 11 -20.59 33.09 -34.30
CA SER A 11 -21.85 33.26 -33.57
C SER A 11 -22.10 32.15 -32.54
N ARG A 12 -21.78 30.89 -32.87
CA ARG A 12 -21.97 29.74 -31.97
C ARG A 12 -20.86 29.60 -30.92
N GLN A 13 -19.62 29.87 -31.28
CA GLN A 13 -18.45 29.64 -30.42
C GLN A 13 -18.11 30.84 -29.52
N ALA A 14 -18.50 32.06 -29.90
CA ALA A 14 -18.28 33.26 -29.10
C ALA A 14 -18.87 33.17 -27.67
N PRO A 15 -20.13 32.76 -27.44
CA PRO A 15 -20.66 32.67 -26.08
C PRO A 15 -19.94 31.60 -25.26
N GLN A 16 -19.58 30.46 -25.87
CA GLN A 16 -18.83 29.39 -25.21
C GLN A 16 -17.41 29.85 -24.82
N LEU A 17 -16.73 30.58 -25.69
CA LEU A 17 -15.42 31.15 -25.39
C LEU A 17 -15.50 32.16 -24.24
N VAL A 18 -16.52 33.02 -24.23
CA VAL A 18 -16.72 33.99 -23.14
C VAL A 18 -16.95 33.28 -21.80
N THR A 19 -17.72 32.18 -21.77
CA THR A 19 -17.90 31.39 -20.55
C THR A 19 -16.59 30.79 -20.06
N VAL A 20 -15.81 30.17 -20.94
CA VAL A 20 -14.52 29.55 -20.58
C VAL A 20 -13.50 30.61 -20.13
N LEU A 21 -13.47 31.78 -20.76
CA LEU A 21 -12.59 32.88 -20.34
C LEU A 21 -12.97 33.44 -18.96
N LYS A 22 -14.26 33.50 -18.63
CA LYS A 22 -14.72 33.89 -17.29
C LYS A 22 -14.31 32.86 -16.24
N GLU A 23 -14.44 31.57 -16.52
CA GLU A 23 -13.97 30.50 -15.65
C GLU A 23 -12.45 30.54 -15.45
N MET A 24 -11.70 30.76 -16.54
CA MET A 24 -10.24 30.89 -16.49
C MET A 24 -9.82 32.10 -15.64
N LYS A 25 -10.51 33.23 -15.78
CA LYS A 25 -10.27 34.41 -14.94
C LYS A 25 -10.53 34.12 -13.47
N ALA A 26 -11.68 33.53 -13.14
CA ALA A 26 -12.01 33.17 -11.76
C ALA A 26 -10.96 32.20 -11.16
N GLY A 27 -10.53 31.19 -11.94
CA GLY A 27 -9.45 30.29 -11.54
C GLY A 27 -8.14 31.02 -11.27
N LEU A 28 -7.73 31.93 -12.16
CA LEU A 28 -6.52 32.73 -11.98
C LEU A 28 -6.59 33.62 -10.75
N ASP A 29 -7.73 34.25 -10.48
CA ASP A 29 -7.94 35.09 -9.30
C ASP A 29 -7.77 34.26 -8.02
N THR A 30 -8.34 33.05 -7.95
CA THR A 30 -8.17 32.17 -6.78
C THR A 30 -6.72 31.75 -6.56
N VAL A 31 -5.97 31.46 -7.63
CA VAL A 31 -4.55 31.10 -7.54
C VAL A 31 -3.73 32.30 -7.10
N SER A 32 -3.99 33.47 -7.68
CA SER A 32 -3.32 34.73 -7.34
C SER A 32 -3.50 35.07 -5.85
N LEU A 33 -4.73 34.99 -5.33
CA LEU A 33 -5.02 35.24 -3.91
C LEU A 33 -4.27 34.27 -2.99
N LYS A 34 -4.24 32.97 -3.33
CA LYS A 34 -3.52 31.96 -2.55
C LYS A 34 -2.01 32.19 -2.57
N VAL A 35 -1.44 32.48 -3.74
CA VAL A 35 0.00 32.74 -3.89
C VAL A 35 0.37 34.02 -3.15
N GLN A 36 -0.42 35.09 -3.23
CA GLN A 36 -0.19 36.32 -2.47
C GLN A 36 -0.22 36.06 -0.95
N ALA A 37 -1.20 35.31 -0.47
CA ALA A 37 -1.28 34.94 0.96
C ALA A 37 -0.07 34.11 1.40
N LEU A 38 0.38 33.15 0.60
CA LEU A 38 1.59 32.35 0.88
C LEU A 38 2.85 33.22 0.85
N THR A 39 2.98 34.10 -0.13
CA THR A 39 4.14 35.00 -0.27
C THR A 39 4.23 35.95 0.93
N ALA A 40 3.10 36.45 1.42
CA ALA A 40 3.07 37.27 2.64
C ALA A 40 3.55 36.51 3.88
N LYS A 41 3.13 35.25 4.04
CA LYS A 41 3.58 34.39 5.15
C LYS A 41 5.07 34.02 5.06
N VAL A 42 5.58 33.76 3.86
CA VAL A 42 7.01 33.50 3.63
C VAL A 42 7.85 34.73 3.95
N LYS A 43 7.42 35.94 3.52
CA LYS A 43 8.10 37.21 3.84
C LYS A 43 8.08 37.56 5.32
N ALA A 44 7.11 37.04 6.06
CA ALA A 44 7.03 37.20 7.52
C ALA A 44 7.86 36.13 8.27
N ASP A 45 8.75 35.40 7.58
CA ASP A 45 9.58 34.31 8.11
C ASP A 45 8.80 33.17 8.80
N HIS A 46 7.50 33.03 8.54
CA HIS A 46 6.68 31.98 9.13
C HIS A 46 6.96 30.59 8.55
N PHE A 47 7.72 30.51 7.44
CA PHE A 47 8.09 29.25 6.79
C PHE A 47 9.60 29.20 6.53
N PRO A 48 10.38 28.46 7.34
CA PRO A 48 11.79 28.25 7.06
C PRO A 48 11.91 27.43 5.76
N THR A 49 12.39 28.07 4.70
CA THR A 49 12.51 27.49 3.35
C THR A 49 13.87 26.83 3.09
N ALA A 50 14.77 26.82 4.09
CA ALA A 50 16.13 26.31 3.95
C ALA A 50 16.18 24.78 3.71
N ASP A 51 15.34 24.00 4.40
CA ASP A 51 15.31 22.54 4.29
C ASP A 51 14.00 22.05 3.64
N GLY A 52 13.90 22.26 2.33
CA GLY A 52 12.78 21.77 1.52
C GLY A 52 12.99 20.37 0.96
N ILE A 53 11.90 19.68 0.62
CA ILE A 53 11.98 18.44 -0.17
C ILE A 53 12.33 18.84 -1.61
N SER A 54 13.58 18.61 -2.04
CA SER A 54 14.07 18.93 -3.40
C SER A 54 13.18 18.35 -4.52
N TYR A 55 12.57 17.19 -4.29
CA TYR A 55 11.59 16.61 -5.23
C TYR A 55 10.34 17.49 -5.44
N LEU A 56 9.83 18.14 -4.39
CA LEU A 56 8.66 19.02 -4.53
C LEU A 56 9.00 20.27 -5.34
N GLU A 57 10.21 20.81 -5.18
CA GLU A 57 10.71 21.95 -5.95
C GLU A 57 10.83 21.60 -7.44
N THR A 58 11.51 20.48 -7.75
CA THR A 58 11.63 20.01 -9.14
C THR A 58 10.27 19.73 -9.79
N LYS A 59 9.33 19.13 -9.04
CA LYS A 59 7.95 18.93 -9.49
C LYS A 59 7.22 20.25 -9.75
N HIS A 60 7.41 21.24 -8.89
CA HIS A 60 6.84 22.58 -9.10
C HIS A 60 7.38 23.20 -10.39
N LEU A 61 8.70 23.18 -10.60
CA LEU A 61 9.33 23.73 -11.81
C LEU A 61 8.83 23.01 -13.07
N LEU A 62 8.65 21.69 -13.03
CA LEU A 62 8.08 20.91 -14.13
C LEU A 62 6.64 21.34 -14.46
N LEU A 63 5.78 21.48 -13.43
CA LEU A 63 4.40 21.94 -13.59
C LEU A 63 4.34 23.37 -14.13
N LEU A 64 5.22 24.24 -13.67
CA LEU A 64 5.30 25.63 -14.14
C LEU A 64 5.67 25.68 -15.63
N ASN A 65 6.69 24.91 -16.04
CA ASN A 65 7.10 24.83 -17.44
C ASN A 65 5.98 24.26 -18.34
N TYR A 66 5.23 23.28 -17.84
CA TYR A 66 4.04 22.74 -18.52
C TYR A 66 2.98 23.83 -18.74
N CYS A 67 2.65 24.60 -17.70
CA CYS A 67 1.71 25.72 -17.81
C CYS A 67 2.20 26.79 -18.79
N GLN A 68 3.49 27.15 -18.75
CA GLN A 68 4.08 28.13 -19.67
C GLN A 68 3.99 27.67 -21.13
N SER A 69 4.30 26.41 -21.39
CA SER A 69 4.22 25.83 -22.75
C SER A 69 2.78 25.74 -23.24
N LEU A 70 1.82 25.49 -22.34
CA LEU A 70 0.40 25.46 -22.65
C LEU A 70 -0.15 26.87 -22.97
N VAL A 71 0.25 27.88 -22.20
CA VAL A 71 -0.08 29.29 -22.48
C VAL A 71 0.51 29.72 -23.82
N TYR A 72 1.76 29.37 -24.11
CA TYR A 72 2.37 29.66 -25.39
C TYR A 72 1.62 28.97 -26.55
N TYR A 73 1.25 27.70 -26.38
CA TYR A 73 0.46 26.97 -27.37
C TYR A 73 -0.88 27.67 -27.67
N LEU A 74 -1.59 28.10 -26.62
CA LEU A 74 -2.84 28.84 -26.75
C LEU A 74 -2.63 30.19 -27.44
N LEU A 75 -1.60 30.94 -27.06
CA LEU A 75 -1.27 32.23 -27.68
C LEU A 75 -0.97 32.07 -29.17
N ARG A 76 -0.24 31.01 -29.54
CA ARG A 76 0.12 30.72 -30.94
C ARG A 76 -1.12 30.38 -31.77
N LYS A 77 -2.05 29.59 -31.21
CA LYS A 77 -3.36 29.33 -31.82
C LYS A 77 -4.18 30.61 -31.96
N ALA A 78 -4.22 31.46 -30.93
CA ALA A 78 -4.98 32.70 -30.93
C ALA A 78 -4.49 33.68 -32.01
N LYS A 79 -3.18 33.68 -32.30
CA LYS A 79 -2.56 34.45 -33.40
C LYS A 79 -2.76 33.83 -34.80
N GLY A 80 -3.39 32.65 -34.90
CA GLY A 80 -3.61 31.97 -36.17
C GLY A 80 -2.36 31.34 -36.80
N LEU A 81 -1.28 31.17 -36.03
CA LEU A 81 -0.03 30.58 -36.53
C LEU A 81 -0.16 29.05 -36.62
N SER A 82 0.38 28.45 -37.69
CA SER A 82 0.34 26.99 -37.87
C SER A 82 1.10 26.27 -36.75
N ILE A 83 0.46 25.26 -36.18
CA ILE A 83 0.98 24.44 -35.07
C ILE A 83 1.87 23.31 -35.57
N GLU A 84 1.65 22.89 -36.80
CA GLU A 84 2.34 21.76 -37.41
C GLU A 84 3.84 22.04 -37.52
N GLY A 85 4.65 21.12 -37.01
CA GLY A 85 6.11 21.22 -37.00
C GLY A 85 6.71 22.07 -35.86
N HIS A 86 5.92 22.70 -34.99
CA HIS A 86 6.47 23.50 -33.90
C HIS A 86 6.90 22.64 -32.69
N PRO A 87 8.09 22.88 -32.10
CA PRO A 87 8.62 22.05 -31.01
C PRO A 87 7.74 22.04 -29.76
N VAL A 88 6.89 23.04 -29.55
CA VAL A 88 6.03 23.15 -28.36
C VAL A 88 5.10 21.95 -28.18
N VAL A 89 4.58 21.36 -29.25
CA VAL A 89 3.74 20.16 -29.12
C VAL A 89 4.57 18.99 -28.59
N ARG A 90 5.79 18.81 -29.13
CA ARG A 90 6.73 17.79 -28.66
C ARG A 90 7.12 18.03 -27.20
N SER A 91 7.47 19.25 -26.82
CA SER A 91 7.79 19.61 -25.44
C SER A 91 6.61 19.37 -24.49
N LEU A 92 5.37 19.67 -24.89
CA LEU A 92 4.18 19.40 -24.09
C LEU A 92 3.96 17.90 -23.87
N VAL A 93 4.14 17.09 -24.90
CA VAL A 93 4.04 15.62 -24.79
C VAL A 93 5.15 15.07 -23.89
N GLU A 94 6.37 15.58 -24.04
CA GLU A 94 7.50 15.19 -23.20
C GLU A 94 7.28 15.53 -21.72
N MET A 95 6.85 16.76 -21.42
CA MET A 95 6.45 17.16 -20.07
C MET A 95 5.31 16.31 -19.52
N ARG A 96 4.34 15.93 -20.36
CA ARG A 96 3.25 15.03 -19.97
C ARG A 96 3.76 13.64 -19.60
N LEU A 97 4.70 13.10 -20.36
CA LEU A 97 5.35 11.83 -20.05
C LEU A 97 6.12 11.90 -18.72
N PHE A 98 6.85 12.99 -18.47
CA PHE A 98 7.51 13.19 -17.17
C PHE A 98 6.50 13.20 -16.02
N LEU A 99 5.37 13.92 -16.17
CA LEU A 99 4.30 13.92 -15.16
C LEU A 99 3.72 12.53 -14.87
N GLU A 100 3.69 11.64 -15.87
CA GLU A 100 3.26 10.25 -15.67
C GLU A 100 4.33 9.41 -14.96
N LYS A 101 5.61 9.61 -15.31
CA LYS A 101 6.74 8.89 -14.70
C LYS A 101 6.98 9.26 -13.23
N ILE A 102 6.63 10.47 -12.80
CA ILE A 102 6.77 10.89 -11.40
C ILE A 102 5.65 10.38 -10.48
N ARG A 103 4.50 9.93 -11.02
CA ARG A 103 3.37 9.40 -10.20
C ARG A 103 3.74 8.31 -9.19
N PRO A 104 4.56 7.29 -9.50
CA PRO A 104 4.99 6.32 -8.50
C PRO A 104 5.84 6.95 -7.39
N ILE A 105 6.64 7.97 -7.69
CA ILE A 105 7.44 8.70 -6.70
C ILE A 105 6.52 9.51 -5.79
N ASP A 106 5.51 10.18 -6.36
CA ASP A 106 4.46 10.87 -5.60
C ASP A 106 3.81 9.94 -4.58
N LYS A 107 3.42 8.73 -5.00
CA LYS A 107 2.79 7.74 -4.10
C LYS A 107 3.71 7.34 -2.95
N LYS A 108 5.00 7.15 -3.21
CA LYS A 108 5.99 6.79 -2.17
C LYS A 108 6.21 7.94 -1.18
N LEU A 109 6.26 9.18 -1.66
CA LEU A 109 6.48 10.36 -0.82
C LEU A 109 5.20 10.89 -0.16
N GLN A 110 4.03 10.43 -0.59
CA GLN A 110 2.74 10.93 -0.10
C GLN A 110 2.61 10.84 1.43
N TYR A 111 3.04 9.73 2.04
CA TYR A 111 3.02 9.59 3.49
C TYR A 111 3.94 10.61 4.19
N GLN A 112 5.15 10.80 3.66
CA GLN A 112 6.12 11.74 4.24
C GLN A 112 5.62 13.18 4.14
N ILE A 113 5.07 13.56 2.98
CA ILE A 113 4.47 14.87 2.76
C ILE A 113 3.30 15.08 3.73
N GLN A 114 2.37 14.12 3.82
CA GLN A 114 1.22 14.22 4.72
C GLN A 114 1.62 14.29 6.19
N LYS A 115 2.66 13.56 6.60
CA LYS A 115 3.19 13.62 7.96
C LYS A 115 3.74 15.01 8.25
N LEU A 116 4.59 15.55 7.39
CA LEU A 116 5.19 16.87 7.55
C LEU A 116 4.15 18.00 7.55
N THR A 117 3.10 17.90 6.73
CA THR A 117 2.02 18.88 6.74
C THR A 117 1.20 18.82 8.03
N ARG A 118 0.91 17.62 8.55
CA ARG A 118 0.19 17.46 9.84
C ARG A 118 1.03 17.96 11.02
N ASP A 119 2.33 17.67 11.02
CA ASP A 119 3.24 18.15 12.06
C ASP A 119 3.35 19.69 12.02
N SER A 120 3.31 20.30 10.83
CA SER A 120 3.24 21.77 10.66
C SER A 120 1.92 22.36 11.16
N ASP A 121 0.78 21.73 10.84
CA ASP A 121 -0.53 22.21 11.27
C ASP A 121 -0.65 22.14 12.80
N THR A 122 -0.23 21.02 13.41
CA THR A 122 -0.21 20.87 14.87
C THR A 122 0.81 21.78 15.57
N ALA A 123 1.94 22.10 14.92
CA ALA A 123 2.87 23.11 15.43
C ALA A 123 2.24 24.51 15.42
N SER A 124 1.46 24.85 14.39
CA SER A 124 0.73 26.12 14.32
C SER A 124 -0.41 26.22 15.35
N GLU A 125 -1.08 25.10 15.68
CA GLU A 125 -2.09 25.04 16.75
C GLU A 125 -1.46 25.11 18.15
N LYS A 126 -0.30 24.47 18.36
CA LYS A 126 0.46 24.56 19.62
C LYS A 126 1.08 25.93 19.86
N SER A 127 1.41 26.68 18.81
CA SER A 127 1.88 28.07 18.96
C SER A 127 0.78 29.05 19.44
N VAL A 128 -0.50 28.69 19.35
CA VAL A 128 -1.61 29.52 19.87
C VAL A 128 -1.93 29.17 21.34
N ILE A 129 -1.51 28.01 21.84
CA ILE A 129 -1.85 27.53 23.19
C ILE A 129 -0.67 27.65 24.18
N SER A 130 0.56 27.87 23.68
CA SER A 130 1.76 27.89 24.51
C SER A 130 2.19 29.28 24.99
N GLU A 131 1.31 30.00 25.69
CA GLU A 131 1.72 31.05 26.65
C GLU A 131 1.71 30.58 28.11
N LYS A 132 1.32 29.34 28.41
CA LYS A 132 1.50 28.76 29.74
C LYS A 132 2.06 27.36 29.62
N GLY A 133 3.25 27.19 30.19
CA GLY A 133 4.11 26.03 29.98
C GLY A 133 3.46 24.69 30.27
N THR A 134 3.99 23.67 29.61
CA THR A 134 4.24 22.33 30.17
C THR A 134 4.96 21.50 29.10
N ASP A 135 6.11 20.95 29.50
CA ASP A 135 6.87 19.96 28.76
C ASP A 135 5.97 18.82 28.25
N THR A 136 5.99 18.56 26.95
CA THR A 136 5.55 17.27 26.41
C THR A 136 6.33 16.85 25.16
N GLN A 137 7.39 16.09 25.44
CA GLN A 137 7.80 14.89 24.72
C GLN A 137 8.13 15.04 23.23
N LYS A 138 9.32 15.60 22.96
CA LYS A 138 10.18 15.00 21.94
C LYS A 138 10.57 13.61 22.47
N GLU A 139 10.24 12.55 21.75
CA GLU A 139 10.74 11.21 22.02
C GLU A 139 12.28 11.27 21.97
N ASP A 140 12.90 11.40 23.14
CA ASP A 140 14.35 11.50 23.32
C ASP A 140 15.06 10.33 22.63
N LEU A 141 15.80 10.63 21.56
CA LEU A 141 16.65 9.69 20.82
C LEU A 141 17.73 9.05 21.72
N LEU A 142 17.92 9.56 22.93
CA LEU A 142 18.75 9.01 24.00
C LEU A 142 18.17 7.73 24.66
N LYS A 143 16.89 7.40 24.43
CA LYS A 143 16.27 6.14 24.91
C LYS A 143 16.76 4.90 24.16
N TYR A 144 17.47 5.07 23.05
CA TYR A 144 18.11 3.99 22.28
C TYR A 144 19.55 3.68 22.73
N ARG A 145 19.98 4.10 23.93
CA ARG A 145 21.22 3.58 24.52
C ARG A 145 21.02 2.11 24.93
N PRO A 146 21.99 1.21 24.65
CA PRO A 146 21.95 -0.14 25.19
C PRO A 146 21.79 -0.09 26.71
N LYS A 147 20.83 -0.82 27.27
CA LYS A 147 20.62 -0.94 28.72
C LYS A 147 21.54 -2.04 29.27
N PRO A 148 22.67 -1.71 29.91
CA PRO A 148 23.61 -2.72 30.40
C PRO A 148 23.03 -3.57 31.54
N ASP A 149 21.97 -3.11 32.21
CA ASP A 149 21.23 -3.89 33.23
C ASP A 149 20.60 -5.18 32.68
N MET A 150 20.29 -5.24 31.37
CA MET A 150 19.79 -6.48 30.76
C MET A 150 20.90 -7.45 30.35
N LEU A 151 22.18 -7.04 30.41
CA LEU A 151 23.34 -7.91 30.14
C LEU A 151 23.79 -8.68 31.38
N VAL A 152 23.26 -8.35 32.57
CA VAL A 152 23.60 -9.08 33.78
C VAL A 152 22.78 -10.36 33.83
N HIS A 153 23.44 -11.49 33.54
CA HIS A 153 22.85 -12.82 33.66
C HIS A 153 22.22 -12.98 35.05
N LYS A 154 20.94 -13.35 35.06
CA LYS A 154 20.17 -13.74 36.24
C LYS A 154 20.81 -14.98 36.88
N THR A 155 21.88 -14.77 37.63
CA THR A 155 22.58 -15.75 38.45
C THR A 155 22.11 -15.60 39.90
N SER A 156 20.81 -15.74 40.09
CA SER A 156 20.21 -16.00 41.40
C SER A 156 18.76 -16.43 41.20
N ASN A 157 18.62 -17.66 40.71
CA ASN A 157 17.55 -18.58 41.08
C ASN A 157 17.63 -19.77 40.14
N THR A 158 18.21 -20.87 40.61
CA THR A 158 17.50 -22.15 40.69
C THR A 158 18.35 -23.15 41.45
N ALA A 159 17.65 -23.89 42.32
CA ALA A 159 18.13 -25.09 42.96
C ALA A 159 18.72 -26.05 41.91
N GLU A 160 19.77 -26.74 42.35
CA GLU A 160 20.42 -27.82 41.63
C GLU A 160 19.44 -28.98 41.40
N ASP A 161 19.32 -29.43 40.15
CA ASP A 161 19.21 -30.85 39.85
C ASP A 161 19.59 -31.11 38.39
N GLY A 162 20.67 -31.88 38.22
CA GLY A 162 20.86 -32.80 37.09
C GLY A 162 21.35 -32.26 35.74
N ALA A 163 22.65 -32.47 35.51
CA ALA A 163 23.33 -32.56 34.22
C ALA A 163 23.49 -31.27 33.39
N ASN A 164 24.74 -30.84 33.30
CA ASN A 164 25.26 -29.76 32.46
C ASN A 164 25.17 -30.11 30.96
N VAL A 165 23.94 -30.27 30.44
CA VAL A 165 23.65 -30.44 29.02
C VAL A 165 22.76 -29.28 28.60
N TYR A 166 23.36 -28.33 27.89
CA TYR A 166 22.64 -27.21 27.31
C TYR A 166 21.55 -27.72 26.36
N ARG A 167 20.28 -27.43 26.71
CA ARG A 167 19.13 -27.67 25.83
C ARG A 167 18.74 -26.37 25.16
N PRO A 168 18.95 -26.22 23.84
CA PRO A 168 18.53 -25.03 23.13
C PRO A 168 17.02 -24.82 23.29
N PRO A 169 16.57 -23.60 23.59
CA PRO A 169 15.16 -23.27 23.65
C PRO A 169 14.53 -23.51 22.26
N LYS A 170 13.48 -24.32 22.22
CA LYS A 170 12.75 -24.61 20.99
C LYS A 170 11.87 -23.41 20.62
N PHE A 171 12.32 -22.59 19.69
CA PHE A 171 11.50 -21.53 19.12
C PHE A 171 10.50 -22.12 18.13
N ALA A 172 9.21 -21.87 18.34
CA ALA A 172 8.20 -22.15 17.33
C ALA A 172 8.37 -21.15 16.17
N PRO A 173 8.25 -21.59 14.90
CA PRO A 173 8.42 -20.70 13.76
C PRO A 173 7.36 -19.59 13.81
N THR A 174 7.82 -18.38 14.08
CA THR A 174 7.02 -17.16 13.96
C THR A 174 7.05 -16.71 12.51
N SER A 175 5.91 -16.78 11.83
CA SER A 175 5.74 -16.22 10.48
C SER A 175 5.97 -14.72 10.52
N MET A 176 7.06 -14.25 9.91
CA MET A 176 7.35 -12.84 9.71
C MET A 176 6.65 -12.40 8.42
N GLY A 177 5.38 -12.01 8.52
CA GLY A 177 4.60 -11.57 7.36
C GLY A 177 3.22 -11.09 7.75
N GLU A 178 3.03 -9.78 7.52
CA GLU A 178 1.78 -9.02 7.53
C GLU A 178 1.21 -8.62 8.90
N GLU A 179 0.50 -7.50 8.89
CA GLU A 179 0.00 -6.75 10.02
C GLU A 179 -0.62 -7.65 11.10
N LYS A 180 -0.54 -7.22 12.37
CA LYS A 180 -1.17 -7.95 13.48
C LYS A 180 -2.69 -7.94 13.29
N MET A 181 -3.21 -8.92 12.56
CA MET A 181 -4.64 -9.16 12.36
C MET A 181 -5.34 -9.15 13.73
N SER A 182 -6.48 -8.47 13.83
CA SER A 182 -7.23 -8.42 15.08
C SER A 182 -7.57 -9.83 15.57
N LYS A 183 -7.64 -10.03 16.90
CA LYS A 183 -8.00 -11.32 17.52
C LYS A 183 -9.35 -11.84 17.00
N GLN A 184 -10.27 -10.94 16.62
CA GLN A 184 -11.56 -11.27 16.04
C GLN A 184 -11.43 -11.79 14.61
N GLU A 185 -10.70 -11.07 13.76
CA GLU A 185 -10.48 -11.42 12.35
C GLU A 185 -9.76 -12.77 12.18
N ARG A 186 -8.78 -13.06 13.06
CA ARG A 186 -8.11 -14.36 13.10
C ARG A 186 -9.05 -15.52 13.45
N ASN A 187 -10.02 -15.29 14.34
CA ASN A 187 -11.01 -16.30 14.72
C ASN A 187 -12.04 -16.55 13.62
N GLU A 188 -12.42 -15.50 12.89
CA GLU A 188 -13.32 -15.60 11.74
C GLU A 188 -12.68 -16.37 10.59
N LEU A 189 -11.43 -16.04 10.26
CA LEU A 189 -10.67 -16.74 9.21
C LEU A 189 -10.50 -18.23 9.54
N ARG A 190 -10.31 -18.58 10.83
CA ARG A 190 -10.27 -19.99 11.25
C ARG A 190 -11.62 -20.68 11.06
N ARG A 191 -12.72 -20.03 11.46
CA ARG A 191 -14.09 -20.56 11.29
C ARG A 191 -14.45 -20.73 9.82
N GLU A 192 -14.08 -19.77 8.98
CA GLU A 192 -14.31 -19.83 7.54
C GLU A 192 -13.50 -20.96 6.90
N LYS A 193 -12.22 -21.11 7.29
CA LYS A 193 -11.38 -22.23 6.84
C LYS A 193 -11.92 -23.59 7.27
N GLU A 194 -12.47 -23.69 8.48
CA GLU A 194 -13.16 -24.91 8.97
C GLU A 194 -14.45 -25.17 8.17
N ARG A 195 -15.27 -24.15 7.88
CA ARG A 195 -16.47 -24.27 7.03
C ARG A 195 -16.13 -24.74 5.62
N LEU A 196 -15.10 -24.16 5.00
CA LEU A 196 -14.61 -24.56 3.69
C LEU A 196 -14.07 -25.99 3.67
N ARG A 197 -13.38 -26.42 4.73
CA ARG A 197 -12.92 -27.80 4.86
C ARG A 197 -14.10 -28.76 4.99
N ASN A 198 -15.09 -28.44 5.80
CA ASN A 198 -16.27 -29.29 5.98
C ASN A 198 -17.10 -29.38 4.68
N ALA A 199 -17.21 -28.28 3.93
CA ALA A 199 -17.88 -28.30 2.62
C ALA A 199 -17.11 -29.15 1.60
N LYS A 200 -15.78 -29.19 1.67
CA LYS A 200 -14.95 -30.05 0.82
C LYS A 200 -14.83 -31.50 1.32
N GLN A 201 -15.41 -31.84 2.46
CA GLN A 201 -15.32 -33.18 3.05
C GLN A 201 -16.55 -34.04 2.79
N SER A 202 -17.67 -33.47 2.32
CA SER A 202 -18.81 -34.32 1.95
C SER A 202 -18.46 -35.05 0.65
N PRO A 203 -18.58 -36.39 0.61
CA PRO A 203 -18.27 -37.18 -0.59
C PRO A 203 -19.11 -36.71 -1.77
N TYR A 204 -20.39 -36.41 -1.51
CA TYR A 204 -21.32 -35.88 -2.51
C TYR A 204 -20.87 -34.55 -3.15
N MET A 205 -20.30 -33.61 -2.38
CA MET A 205 -19.80 -32.35 -2.98
C MET A 205 -18.48 -32.56 -3.72
N ILE A 206 -17.66 -33.52 -3.29
CA ILE A 206 -16.42 -33.88 -4.01
C ILE A 206 -16.78 -34.45 -5.39
N ASP A 207 -17.75 -35.37 -5.44
CA ASP A 207 -18.18 -36.00 -6.69
C ASP A 207 -18.80 -34.97 -7.65
N LEU A 208 -19.71 -34.11 -7.16
CA LEU A 208 -20.30 -33.03 -7.95
C LEU A 208 -19.25 -32.05 -8.52
N LEU A 209 -18.17 -31.80 -7.77
CA LEU A 209 -17.11 -30.89 -8.18
C LEU A 209 -16.17 -31.56 -9.20
N ASN A 210 -15.90 -32.86 -9.07
CA ASN A 210 -15.15 -33.63 -10.06
C ASN A 210 -15.89 -33.70 -11.41
N ASP A 211 -17.21 -33.88 -11.38
CA ASP A 211 -18.08 -33.88 -12.57
C ASP A 211 -18.04 -32.53 -13.29
N LEU A 212 -18.12 -31.44 -12.53
CA LEU A 212 -18.07 -30.08 -13.08
C LEU A 212 -16.70 -29.75 -13.69
N GLU A 213 -15.62 -30.22 -13.07
CA GLU A 213 -14.24 -30.01 -13.54
C GLU A 213 -13.84 -30.99 -14.67
N GLY A 214 -14.67 -31.99 -15.00
CA GLY A 214 -14.37 -33.01 -15.99
C GLY A 214 -13.14 -33.85 -15.63
N ARG A 215 -12.86 -33.99 -14.32
CA ARG A 215 -11.69 -34.71 -13.82
C ARG A 215 -11.93 -36.21 -13.97
N PRO A 216 -11.00 -36.99 -14.56
CA PRO A 216 -11.19 -38.42 -14.71
C PRO A 216 -11.32 -39.11 -13.35
N GLU A 217 -12.30 -40.01 -13.22
CA GLU A 217 -12.52 -40.78 -12.01
C GLU A 217 -11.36 -41.75 -11.77
N GLU A 218 -10.84 -41.75 -10.53
CA GLU A 218 -9.88 -42.77 -10.10
C GLU A 218 -10.64 -44.08 -9.81
N VAL A 219 -10.74 -44.97 -10.81
CA VAL A 219 -11.23 -46.34 -10.59
C VAL A 219 -10.22 -47.06 -9.69
N ARG A 220 -10.64 -47.34 -8.46
CA ARG A 220 -9.87 -48.15 -7.51
C ARG A 220 -10.44 -49.54 -7.46
N GLU A 221 -9.58 -50.55 -7.47
CA GLU A 221 -9.98 -51.92 -7.20
C GLU A 221 -10.32 -52.05 -5.70
N VAL A 222 -11.61 -51.96 -5.38
CA VAL A 222 -12.11 -52.13 -4.03
C VAL A 222 -12.27 -53.62 -3.75
N VAL A 223 -11.38 -54.19 -2.96
CA VAL A 223 -11.50 -55.56 -2.47
C VAL A 223 -12.16 -55.53 -1.09
N GLY A 224 -13.47 -55.80 -1.02
CA GLY A 224 -14.22 -55.97 0.23
C GLY A 224 -15.27 -54.90 0.53
N SER A 225 -15.92 -55.01 1.70
CA SER A 225 -16.93 -54.05 2.16
C SER A 225 -16.28 -52.78 2.70
N GLU A 226 -16.59 -51.62 2.11
CA GLU A 226 -16.07 -50.33 2.56
C GLU A 226 -16.72 -49.90 3.87
N SER A 227 -16.05 -50.17 4.99
CA SER A 227 -16.42 -49.56 6.26
C SER A 227 -15.91 -48.12 6.33
N ARG A 228 -16.67 -47.24 7.01
CA ARG A 228 -16.23 -45.85 7.28
C ARG A 228 -14.91 -45.78 8.06
N GLU A 229 -14.58 -46.84 8.80
CA GLU A 229 -13.31 -46.95 9.51
C GLU A 229 -12.15 -47.24 8.57
N LEU A 230 -12.36 -48.08 7.55
CA LEU A 230 -11.37 -48.40 6.53
C LEU A 230 -11.03 -47.18 5.65
N THR A 231 -12.03 -46.40 5.26
CA THR A 231 -11.81 -45.16 4.49
C THR A 231 -11.01 -44.13 5.29
N ASN A 232 -11.35 -43.94 6.57
CA ASN A 232 -10.59 -43.09 7.49
C ASN A 232 -9.16 -43.62 7.72
N TYR A 233 -8.96 -44.94 7.78
CA TYR A 233 -7.64 -45.56 7.91
C TYR A 233 -6.78 -45.32 6.66
N MET A 234 -7.34 -45.55 5.46
CA MET A 234 -6.66 -45.30 4.19
C MET A 234 -6.29 -43.82 4.03
N ALA A 235 -7.19 -42.91 4.41
CA ALA A 235 -6.91 -41.47 4.39
C ALA A 235 -5.73 -41.11 5.30
N LYS A 236 -5.68 -41.64 6.53
CA LYS A 236 -4.55 -41.45 7.45
C LYS A 236 -3.24 -42.00 6.90
N MET A 237 -3.27 -43.16 6.24
CA MET A 237 -2.08 -43.75 5.61
C MET A 237 -1.59 -42.89 4.45
N LYS A 238 -2.48 -42.34 3.62
CA LYS A 238 -2.13 -41.41 2.54
C LYS A 238 -1.57 -40.09 3.06
N GLU A 239 -2.14 -39.52 4.12
CA GLU A 239 -1.58 -38.31 4.75
C GLU A 239 -0.19 -38.55 5.35
N ARG A 240 0.04 -39.75 5.90
CA ARG A 240 1.36 -40.15 6.37
C ARG A 240 2.35 -40.21 5.22
N ALA A 241 2.00 -40.92 4.14
CA ALA A 241 2.85 -41.02 2.94
C ALA A 241 3.22 -39.63 2.39
N LYS A 242 2.24 -38.72 2.26
CA LYS A 242 2.50 -37.33 1.83
C LYS A 242 3.47 -36.59 2.74
N ARG A 243 3.33 -36.72 4.07
CA ARG A 243 4.27 -36.09 5.02
C ARG A 243 5.67 -36.68 4.87
N GLU A 244 5.78 -37.98 4.66
CA GLU A 244 7.07 -38.66 4.45
C GLU A 244 7.72 -38.21 3.13
N GLU A 245 6.93 -38.03 2.07
CA GLU A 245 7.40 -37.48 0.78
C GLU A 245 7.84 -36.01 0.90
N GLU A 246 7.07 -35.17 1.60
CA GLU A 246 7.39 -33.74 1.79
C GLU A 246 8.62 -33.53 2.68
N ALA A 247 8.74 -34.32 3.76
CA ALA A 247 9.83 -34.20 4.72
C ALA A 247 11.03 -35.09 4.38
N PHE A 248 10.91 -35.98 3.39
CA PHE A 248 11.89 -37.00 3.00
C PHE A 248 12.37 -37.91 4.15
N ASP A 249 11.58 -38.02 5.22
CA ASP A 249 11.89 -38.76 6.45
C ASP A 249 10.71 -39.65 6.86
N ARG A 250 10.99 -40.84 7.45
CA ARG A 250 9.94 -41.75 7.95
C ARG A 250 9.21 -41.16 9.17
N ALA A 251 7.88 -41.20 9.17
CA ALA A 251 7.08 -40.67 10.27
C ALA A 251 7.10 -41.65 11.48
N PRO A 252 7.54 -41.22 12.68
CA PRO A 252 7.57 -42.08 13.85
C PRO A 252 6.14 -42.37 14.37
N LEU A 253 5.83 -43.65 14.58
CA LEU A 253 4.56 -44.09 15.16
C LEU A 253 4.49 -43.79 16.66
N THR A 254 3.40 -43.16 17.10
CA THR A 254 3.16 -42.90 18.52
C THR A 254 2.88 -44.21 19.29
N LYS A 255 3.21 -44.25 20.59
CA LYS A 255 2.96 -45.43 21.43
C LYS A 255 1.48 -45.83 21.49
N LEU A 256 0.57 -44.87 21.28
CA LEU A 256 -0.89 -45.10 21.24
C LEU A 256 -1.32 -45.74 19.93
N GLU A 257 -0.75 -45.33 18.80
CA GLU A 257 -1.03 -45.94 17.48
C GLU A 257 -0.50 -47.36 17.37
N LYS A 258 0.60 -47.69 18.05
CA LYS A 258 1.13 -49.06 18.09
C LYS A 258 0.29 -50.02 18.94
N ARG A 259 -0.60 -49.50 19.79
CA ARG A 259 -1.45 -50.32 20.69
C ARG A 259 -2.85 -50.57 20.13
N LYS A 260 -3.22 -49.86 19.06
CA LYS A 260 -4.47 -50.06 18.32
C LYS A 260 -4.22 -51.01 17.15
#